data_AF-A0A350R1P7-F1
#
_entry.id   AF-A0A350R1P7-F1
#
_cell.length_a   1.000
_cell.length_b   1.000
_cell.length_c   1.000
_cell.angle_alpha   90.00
_cell.angle_beta   90.00
_cell.angle_gamma   90.00
#
_symmetry.space_group_name_H-M   'P 1'
#
loop_
_entity.id
_entity.type
_entity.pdbx_description
1 polymer ?
#
loop_
_entity_poly.entity_id
_entity_poly.type
_entity_poly.pdbx_seq_one_letter_code
_entity_poly.pdbx_strand_id
1 'polypeptide(L)'
;MKHNEILTHFAIEANIEKTIELDRIYPLGIIEYKGSIDVQISCDNKSFERCNITSNSFKDVTAKYIKLTSSISQEITIYLGLGYYAETNPTMSNLFEKTYGWTGADGIYSFNLEHEEDYDQKNDKTLFVFGDTFYGATKDLARIEPTAMVNNSFGYYKNSKIDFVVNKTKYNSACSLFEPNEDMLKVGYLAKNLTNYSIEKTKPFVSALNCNDDVVLNFDLHGIHTVNTIIIENFDDTPELGISNDERKVKVIDIYSSEDGENFKFISKEELSITENKTLIAINTTAKVIRFVINKNENIKNRQTEDDCVGLNKVYFYDNLGLLNDVTTTTNQEFYQGTSKMWYWLQDGIIVNNSLYIFPLLIEEELNGIEGFEFKMDGTAYLKMPIENKEVKFNKVEMRLASPLYKVVGTKEYVFPTAIMRERDYAYFYGYCNERNQFLRHLILARIPLSEIDDLNNLMFFDGKDYIRDITKSKFLVSHVSCEMSVQKIVDGENKGKYLAVFHYDTNGPCVAYAIGDTKEGPFTSPRIIYVTKEPEEINKGTTYTYNAKSHLHLSSPRNILVSYNVNDMSMKQNKLNRTIYHPRFLNFIDTSND
;
A
#
# COMPACT_ATOMS: atom_id res chain seq x y z
N MET A 1 -28.13 11.41 -14.21
CA MET A 1 -28.47 12.85 -14.26
C MET A 1 -27.29 13.62 -14.79
N LYS A 2 -27.55 14.75 -15.43
CA LYS A 2 -26.58 15.61 -16.09
C LYS A 2 -26.59 17.03 -15.52
N HIS A 3 -25.47 17.73 -15.68
CA HIS A 3 -25.23 19.03 -15.08
C HIS A 3 -26.34 20.02 -15.47
N ASN A 4 -26.81 20.79 -14.48
CA ASN A 4 -27.95 21.71 -14.56
C ASN A 4 -29.33 21.05 -14.68
N GLU A 5 -29.45 19.73 -14.49
CA GLU A 5 -30.75 19.13 -14.17
C GLU A 5 -31.19 19.51 -12.75
N ILE A 6 -32.50 19.61 -12.52
CA ILE A 6 -33.08 19.95 -11.22
C ILE A 6 -32.93 18.74 -10.29
N LEU A 7 -32.24 18.93 -9.15
CA LEU A 7 -32.19 17.93 -8.07
C LEU A 7 -33.48 17.94 -7.26
N THR A 8 -33.95 19.14 -6.90
CA THR A 8 -35.16 19.31 -6.09
C THR A 8 -35.72 20.72 -6.24
N HIS A 9 -37.03 20.83 -6.06
CA HIS A 9 -37.79 22.07 -6.08
C HIS A 9 -38.83 22.05 -4.96
N PHE A 10 -38.87 23.07 -4.12
CA PHE A 10 -39.76 23.11 -2.97
C PHE A 10 -40.01 24.53 -2.43
N ALA A 11 -41.18 24.71 -1.82
CA ALA A 11 -41.52 25.91 -1.06
C ALA A 11 -40.83 25.91 0.30
N ILE A 12 -40.33 27.06 0.75
CA ILE A 12 -39.87 27.32 2.11
C ILE A 12 -40.64 28.51 2.70
N GLU A 13 -40.98 28.45 3.98
CA GLU A 13 -41.59 29.55 4.70
C GLU A 13 -40.53 30.45 5.36
N ALA A 14 -40.81 31.75 5.47
CA ALA A 14 -39.89 32.71 6.06
C ALA A 14 -39.50 32.33 7.49
N ASN A 15 -38.19 32.30 7.76
CA ASN A 15 -37.56 32.03 9.06
C ASN A 15 -37.90 30.65 9.66
N ILE A 16 -38.38 29.71 8.84
CA ILE A 16 -38.60 28.31 9.24
C ILE A 16 -37.51 27.46 8.59
N GLU A 17 -36.80 26.70 9.42
CA GLU A 17 -35.81 25.73 8.96
C GLU A 17 -36.49 24.60 8.21
N LYS A 18 -35.97 24.28 7.02
CA LYS A 18 -36.41 23.13 6.23
C LYS A 18 -35.21 22.26 5.86
N THR A 19 -35.29 20.97 6.18
CA THR A 19 -34.29 19.98 5.76
C THR A 19 -34.84 19.15 4.61
N ILE A 20 -34.07 19.05 3.54
CA ILE A 20 -34.35 18.23 2.36
C ILE A 20 -33.39 17.06 2.35
N GLU A 21 -33.91 15.85 2.16
CA GLU A 21 -33.13 14.65 1.87
C GLU A 21 -33.21 14.35 0.37
N LEU A 22 -32.05 14.24 -0.26
CA LEU A 22 -31.88 13.73 -1.62
C LEU A 22 -31.78 12.19 -1.58
N ASP A 23 -32.11 11.53 -2.69
CA ASP A 23 -32.08 10.06 -2.76
C ASP A 23 -30.65 9.49 -2.63
N ARG A 24 -29.63 10.30 -2.92
CA ARG A 24 -28.20 10.01 -2.76
C ARG A 24 -27.40 11.30 -2.57
N ILE A 25 -26.09 11.14 -2.41
CA ILE A 25 -25.16 12.27 -2.36
C ILE A 25 -24.91 12.78 -3.78
N TYR A 26 -25.15 14.07 -4.02
CA TYR A 26 -24.88 14.72 -5.30
C TYR A 26 -23.88 15.86 -5.15
N PRO A 27 -23.08 16.15 -6.19
CA PRO A 27 -22.44 17.45 -6.32
C PRO A 27 -23.52 18.51 -6.47
N LEU A 28 -23.53 19.50 -5.58
CA LEU A 28 -24.51 20.58 -5.65
C LEU A 28 -24.04 21.65 -6.65
N GLY A 29 -24.97 22.18 -7.44
CA GLY A 29 -24.71 23.17 -8.48
C GLY A 29 -25.22 24.56 -8.09
N ILE A 30 -26.09 25.14 -8.91
CA ILE A 30 -26.73 26.42 -8.62
C ILE A 30 -27.88 26.20 -7.63
N ILE A 31 -28.10 27.16 -6.74
CA ILE A 31 -29.33 27.31 -5.94
C ILE A 31 -30.02 28.61 -6.33
N GLU A 32 -31.27 28.50 -6.79
CA GLU A 32 -32.11 29.64 -7.12
C GLU A 32 -32.94 30.04 -5.90
N TYR A 33 -32.68 31.25 -5.39
CA TYR A 33 -33.40 31.85 -4.28
C TYR A 33 -33.38 33.39 -4.41
N LYS A 34 -34.19 34.05 -3.60
CA LYS A 34 -34.30 35.50 -3.43
C LYS A 34 -34.04 35.87 -1.98
N GLY A 35 -33.48 37.06 -1.74
CA GLY A 35 -33.20 37.54 -0.38
C GLY A 35 -31.99 36.83 0.25
N SER A 36 -32.01 36.65 1.57
CA SER A 36 -30.95 35.97 2.31
C SER A 36 -31.35 34.53 2.64
N ILE A 37 -30.39 33.62 2.59
CA ILE A 37 -30.60 32.21 2.93
C ILE A 37 -29.37 31.69 3.70
N ASP A 38 -29.63 30.99 4.81
CA ASP A 38 -28.63 30.17 5.50
C ASP A 38 -28.73 28.75 4.96
N VAL A 39 -27.59 28.16 4.58
CA VAL A 39 -27.54 26.80 4.05
C VAL A 39 -26.50 25.99 4.79
N GLN A 40 -26.91 24.81 5.24
CA GLN A 40 -26.04 23.83 5.84
C GLN A 40 -26.24 22.49 5.12
N ILE A 41 -25.16 21.74 4.95
CA ILE A 41 -25.17 20.48 4.21
C ILE A 41 -24.68 19.33 5.09
N SER A 42 -25.12 18.12 4.75
CA SER A 42 -24.61 16.90 5.39
C SER A 42 -24.65 15.73 4.41
N CYS A 43 -23.72 14.79 4.56
CA CYS A 43 -23.76 13.50 3.87
C CYS A 43 -24.42 12.39 4.70
N ASP A 44 -24.49 12.54 6.03
CA ASP A 44 -24.89 11.50 6.98
C ASP A 44 -26.07 11.88 7.91
N ASN A 45 -26.58 13.11 7.79
CA ASN A 45 -27.62 13.72 8.64
C ASN A 45 -27.24 13.87 10.12
N LYS A 46 -25.96 13.70 10.48
CA LYS A 46 -25.47 13.83 11.86
C LYS A 46 -24.70 15.13 12.02
N SER A 47 -23.79 15.42 11.08
CA SER A 47 -22.98 16.63 11.09
C SER A 47 -23.36 17.54 9.94
N PHE A 48 -23.75 18.79 10.26
CA PHE A 48 -24.11 19.81 9.28
C PHE A 48 -23.04 20.90 9.21
N GLU A 49 -22.53 21.15 8.01
CA GLU A 49 -21.55 22.20 7.74
C GLU A 49 -22.23 23.38 7.05
N ARG A 50 -22.01 24.60 7.54
CA ARG A 50 -22.54 25.81 6.94
C ARG A 50 -21.81 26.12 5.63
N CYS A 51 -22.56 26.28 4.55
CA CYS A 51 -22.03 26.68 3.25
C CYS A 51 -22.01 28.19 3.10
N ASN A 52 -20.84 28.74 2.77
CA ASN A 52 -20.74 30.13 2.34
C ASN A 52 -21.17 30.25 0.87
N ILE A 53 -22.44 30.58 0.63
CA ILE A 53 -22.94 30.84 -0.73
C ILE A 53 -22.56 32.27 -1.11
N THR A 54 -21.47 32.41 -1.87
CA THR A 54 -20.95 33.72 -2.30
C THR A 54 -21.42 34.13 -3.69
N SER A 55 -22.08 33.25 -4.44
CA SER A 55 -22.43 33.47 -5.87
C SER A 55 -23.62 32.66 -6.40
N ASN A 56 -24.62 32.32 -5.56
CA ASN A 56 -25.72 31.39 -5.89
C ASN A 56 -25.29 29.99 -6.38
N SER A 57 -23.99 29.66 -6.32
CA SER A 57 -23.46 28.35 -6.69
C SER A 57 -22.73 27.72 -5.52
N PHE A 58 -22.91 26.42 -5.36
CA PHE A 58 -22.04 25.60 -4.56
C PHE A 58 -20.74 25.35 -5.35
N LYS A 59 -19.60 25.52 -4.69
CA LYS A 59 -18.29 25.19 -5.27
C LYS A 59 -17.73 24.01 -4.50
N ASP A 60 -17.43 22.92 -5.22
CA ASP A 60 -16.71 21.76 -4.68
C ASP A 60 -17.42 21.09 -3.48
N VAL A 61 -18.76 21.12 -3.48
CA VAL A 61 -19.61 20.64 -2.38
C VAL A 61 -20.45 19.45 -2.85
N THR A 62 -20.50 18.40 -2.02
CA THR A 62 -21.44 17.28 -2.14
C THR A 62 -22.36 17.23 -0.92
N ALA A 63 -23.61 16.84 -1.14
CA ALA A 63 -24.56 16.66 -0.03
C ALA A 63 -25.63 15.62 -0.35
N LYS A 64 -26.15 14.98 0.70
CA LYS A 64 -27.42 14.25 0.67
C LYS A 64 -28.52 15.03 1.39
N TYR A 65 -28.18 15.68 2.49
CA TYR A 65 -29.09 16.48 3.29
C TYR A 65 -28.76 17.96 3.14
N ILE A 66 -29.77 18.78 2.85
CA ILE A 66 -29.63 20.21 2.69
C ILE A 66 -30.61 20.87 3.66
N LYS A 67 -30.07 21.59 4.64
CA LYS A 67 -30.82 22.34 5.63
C LYS A 67 -30.77 23.82 5.27
N LEU A 68 -31.95 24.43 5.10
CA LEU A 68 -32.07 25.80 4.66
C LEU A 68 -32.96 26.60 5.61
N THR A 69 -32.59 27.85 5.83
CA THR A 69 -33.44 28.86 6.49
C THR A 69 -33.44 30.13 5.65
N SER A 70 -34.60 30.49 5.12
CA SER A 70 -34.77 31.65 4.23
C SER A 70 -35.35 32.85 4.98
N SER A 71 -34.91 34.07 4.68
CA SER A 71 -35.48 35.29 5.27
C SER A 71 -36.91 35.60 4.79
N ILE A 72 -37.34 35.00 3.69
CA ILE A 72 -38.66 35.20 3.06
C ILE A 72 -39.28 33.86 2.65
N SER A 73 -40.61 33.80 2.53
CA SER A 73 -41.28 32.64 1.94
C SER A 73 -41.08 32.66 0.42
N GLN A 74 -40.64 31.54 -0.14
CA GLN A 74 -40.31 31.44 -1.56
C GLN A 74 -40.22 30.00 -2.04
N GLU A 75 -40.19 29.83 -3.35
CA GLU A 75 -39.76 28.58 -3.98
C GLU A 75 -38.23 28.57 -4.12
N ILE A 76 -37.63 27.41 -3.85
CA ILE A 76 -36.20 27.17 -4.03
C ILE A 76 -36.03 26.04 -5.04
N THR A 77 -35.11 26.23 -5.98
CA THR A 77 -34.67 25.17 -6.90
C THR A 77 -33.18 24.93 -6.71
N ILE A 78 -32.78 23.67 -6.57
CA ILE A 78 -31.37 23.27 -6.47
C ILE A 78 -31.04 22.41 -7.69
N TYR A 79 -29.94 22.73 -8.36
CA TYR A 79 -29.49 22.10 -9.59
C TYR A 79 -28.28 21.20 -9.34
N LEU A 80 -28.10 20.18 -10.20
CA LEU A 80 -26.97 19.28 -10.16
C LEU A 80 -25.68 19.99 -10.61
N GLY A 81 -24.64 19.92 -9.78
CA GLY A 81 -23.31 20.47 -10.06
C GLY A 81 -22.45 19.55 -10.91
N LEU A 82 -21.25 20.05 -11.26
CA LEU A 82 -20.22 19.26 -11.93
C LEU A 82 -19.49 18.36 -10.93
N GLY A 83 -19.26 17.11 -11.30
CA GLY A 83 -18.55 16.12 -10.48
C GLY A 83 -19.08 14.71 -10.70
N TYR A 84 -19.07 13.91 -9.64
CA TYR A 84 -19.54 12.53 -9.66
C TYR A 84 -20.62 12.31 -8.60
N TYR A 85 -21.59 11.46 -8.91
CA TYR A 85 -22.45 10.81 -7.91
C TYR A 85 -22.29 9.29 -7.98
N ALA A 86 -22.56 8.59 -6.88
CA ALA A 86 -22.42 7.14 -6.82
C ALA A 86 -23.76 6.40 -6.97
N GLU A 87 -23.70 5.25 -7.64
CA GLU A 87 -24.75 4.23 -7.69
C GLU A 87 -24.21 2.88 -7.24
N THR A 88 -25.01 2.07 -6.55
CA THR A 88 -24.59 0.70 -6.23
C THR A 88 -24.60 -0.17 -7.49
N ASN A 89 -23.63 -1.07 -7.60
CA ASN A 89 -23.51 -2.02 -8.70
C ASN A 89 -23.71 -3.47 -8.16
N PRO A 90 -24.96 -3.88 -7.94
CA PRO A 90 -25.26 -5.22 -7.42
C PRO A 90 -24.87 -6.31 -8.42
N THR A 91 -24.92 -6.04 -9.72
CA THR A 91 -24.51 -7.01 -10.75
C THR A 91 -23.05 -7.43 -10.58
N MET A 92 -22.14 -6.47 -10.37
CA MET A 92 -20.73 -6.78 -10.10
C MET A 92 -20.55 -7.38 -8.70
N SER A 93 -21.18 -6.81 -7.67
CA SER A 93 -21.09 -7.30 -6.28
C SER A 93 -21.48 -8.78 -6.15
N ASN A 94 -22.57 -9.19 -6.81
CA ASN A 94 -23.09 -10.54 -6.73
C ASN A 94 -22.17 -11.60 -7.38
N LEU A 95 -21.22 -11.20 -8.22
CA LEU A 95 -20.25 -12.15 -8.80
C LEU A 95 -19.33 -12.75 -7.72
N PHE A 96 -19.13 -12.03 -6.62
CA PHE A 96 -18.27 -12.42 -5.50
C PHE A 96 -19.06 -13.15 -4.40
N GLU A 97 -20.38 -13.26 -4.49
CA GLU A 97 -21.18 -13.99 -3.52
C GLU A 97 -21.13 -15.51 -3.76
N LYS A 98 -20.03 -16.14 -3.36
CA LYS A 98 -19.83 -17.59 -3.49
C LYS A 98 -20.22 -18.34 -2.22
N THR A 99 -20.57 -19.61 -2.40
CA THR A 99 -21.01 -20.52 -1.33
C THR A 99 -20.13 -21.77 -1.19
N TYR A 100 -19.14 -21.95 -2.06
CA TYR A 100 -18.23 -23.09 -2.07
C TYR A 100 -16.87 -22.71 -2.67
N GLY A 101 -15.79 -23.24 -2.11
CA GLY A 101 -14.42 -22.93 -2.49
C GLY A 101 -14.03 -21.57 -1.90
N TRP A 102 -13.78 -20.58 -2.74
CA TRP A 102 -13.63 -19.19 -2.31
C TRP A 102 -14.98 -18.70 -1.78
N THR A 103 -15.06 -18.22 -0.54
CA THR A 103 -16.32 -17.75 0.08
C THR A 103 -16.23 -16.33 0.61
N GLY A 104 -15.16 -15.61 0.30
CA GLY A 104 -14.97 -14.20 0.63
C GLY A 104 -13.50 -13.86 0.79
N ALA A 105 -13.13 -12.62 0.50
CA ALA A 105 -11.82 -12.07 0.77
C ALA A 105 -11.90 -10.56 1.03
N ASP A 106 -10.89 -10.03 1.71
CA ASP A 106 -10.57 -8.61 1.71
C ASP A 106 -9.46 -8.28 0.71
N GLY A 107 -9.24 -6.97 0.50
CA GLY A 107 -8.31 -6.44 -0.49
C GLY A 107 -8.73 -6.77 -1.92
N ILE A 108 -8.74 -5.80 -2.84
CA ILE A 108 -9.13 -6.12 -4.21
C ILE A 108 -8.41 -5.25 -5.23
N TYR A 109 -7.34 -5.78 -5.81
CA TYR A 109 -6.65 -5.15 -6.93
C TYR A 109 -6.99 -5.87 -8.23
N SER A 110 -6.94 -5.16 -9.36
CA SER A 110 -7.37 -5.67 -10.66
C SER A 110 -6.37 -5.30 -11.74
N PHE A 111 -6.04 -6.25 -12.61
CA PHE A 111 -5.06 -6.06 -13.69
C PHE A 111 -5.60 -6.59 -15.02
N ASN A 112 -5.41 -5.83 -16.11
CA ASN A 112 -5.67 -6.33 -17.46
C ASN A 112 -4.55 -7.29 -17.92
N LEU A 113 -4.88 -8.53 -18.28
CA LEU A 113 -3.90 -9.54 -18.73
C LEU A 113 -3.72 -9.61 -20.26
N GLU A 114 -4.47 -8.81 -21.02
CA GLU A 114 -4.45 -8.83 -22.49
C GLU A 114 -3.81 -7.57 -23.08
N HIS A 115 -4.02 -6.42 -22.46
CA HIS A 115 -3.54 -5.12 -22.94
C HIS A 115 -2.98 -4.26 -21.79
N GLU A 116 -2.23 -3.22 -22.14
CA GLU A 116 -1.91 -2.14 -21.20
C GLU A 116 -3.20 -1.50 -20.70
N GLU A 117 -3.27 -1.19 -19.40
CA GLU A 117 -4.49 -0.70 -18.76
C GLU A 117 -4.93 0.65 -19.31
N ASP A 118 -6.17 0.68 -19.81
CA ASP A 118 -6.86 1.88 -20.26
C ASP A 118 -8.38 1.66 -20.09
N TYR A 119 -9.18 2.72 -20.20
CA TYR A 119 -10.63 2.64 -20.10
C TYR A 119 -11.26 1.70 -21.16
N ASP A 120 -12.49 1.26 -20.89
CA ASP A 120 -13.36 0.52 -21.80
C ASP A 120 -12.84 -0.89 -22.20
N GLN A 121 -12.02 -1.51 -21.36
CA GLN A 121 -11.41 -2.83 -21.56
C GLN A 121 -12.12 -3.98 -20.81
N LYS A 122 -13.37 -3.78 -20.36
CA LYS A 122 -14.15 -4.75 -19.57
C LYS A 122 -14.33 -6.16 -20.17
N ASN A 123 -14.08 -6.32 -21.47
CA ASN A 123 -14.17 -7.61 -22.17
C ASN A 123 -12.86 -8.42 -22.11
N ASP A 124 -11.76 -7.77 -21.73
CA ASP A 124 -10.45 -8.41 -21.58
C ASP A 124 -10.43 -9.32 -20.35
N LYS A 125 -9.52 -10.28 -20.36
CA LYS A 125 -9.27 -11.12 -19.18
C LYS A 125 -8.65 -10.26 -18.08
N THR A 126 -9.36 -10.14 -16.97
CA THR A 126 -8.91 -9.44 -15.77
C THR A 126 -8.42 -10.43 -14.74
N LEU A 127 -7.29 -10.12 -14.10
CA LEU A 127 -6.89 -10.74 -12.85
C LEU A 127 -7.36 -9.85 -11.70
N PHE A 128 -8.16 -10.39 -10.79
CA PHE A 128 -8.29 -9.86 -9.45
C PHE A 128 -7.31 -10.55 -8.51
N VAL A 129 -6.71 -9.80 -7.61
CA VAL A 129 -5.89 -10.31 -6.51
C VAL A 129 -6.48 -9.85 -5.20
N PHE A 130 -6.48 -10.75 -4.22
CA PHE A 130 -7.10 -10.54 -2.91
C PHE A 130 -6.11 -10.79 -1.78
N GLY A 131 -6.38 -10.17 -0.64
CA GLY A 131 -5.73 -10.46 0.64
C GLY A 131 -6.32 -11.70 1.30
N ASP A 132 -6.50 -11.60 2.61
CA ASP A 132 -6.97 -12.70 3.44
C ASP A 132 -8.33 -13.18 2.89
N THR A 133 -8.50 -14.50 2.78
CA THR A 133 -9.53 -15.17 1.99
C THR A 133 -10.09 -16.38 2.73
N PHE A 134 -11.42 -16.39 2.95
CA PHE A 134 -12.13 -17.57 3.44
C PHE A 134 -12.27 -18.62 2.34
N TYR A 135 -11.79 -19.84 2.63
CA TYR A 135 -11.96 -21.01 1.78
C TYR A 135 -12.74 -22.11 2.49
N GLY A 136 -13.84 -22.58 1.90
CA GLY A 136 -14.73 -23.57 2.52
C GLY A 136 -16.07 -23.70 1.83
N ALA A 137 -17.11 -24.07 2.59
CA ALA A 137 -18.49 -24.14 2.12
C ALA A 137 -19.41 -23.35 3.06
N THR A 138 -20.56 -22.92 2.56
CA THR A 138 -21.54 -22.19 3.35
C THR A 138 -22.89 -22.91 3.39
N LYS A 139 -23.60 -22.80 4.50
CA LYS A 139 -25.02 -23.13 4.63
C LYS A 139 -25.77 -21.85 4.98
N ASP A 140 -26.68 -21.44 4.11
CA ASP A 140 -27.38 -20.16 4.20
C ASP A 140 -26.36 -18.99 4.22
N LEU A 141 -26.31 -18.25 5.33
CA LEU A 141 -25.33 -17.20 5.54
C LEU A 141 -24.06 -17.71 6.24
N ALA A 142 -24.08 -18.85 6.94
CA ALA A 142 -22.94 -19.26 7.75
C ALA A 142 -21.91 -20.05 6.94
N ARG A 143 -20.61 -19.76 7.15
CA ARG A 143 -19.49 -20.61 6.73
C ARG A 143 -19.47 -21.85 7.63
N ILE A 144 -19.46 -23.05 7.04
CA ILE A 144 -19.51 -24.32 7.76
C ILE A 144 -18.10 -24.78 8.08
N GLU A 145 -17.86 -25.20 9.32
CA GLU A 145 -16.57 -25.77 9.72
C GLU A 145 -16.36 -27.18 9.12
N PRO A 146 -15.13 -27.55 8.73
CA PRO A 146 -13.92 -26.72 8.77
C PRO A 146 -13.89 -25.66 7.65
N THR A 147 -13.64 -24.40 8.03
CA THR A 147 -13.34 -23.31 7.07
C THR A 147 -11.89 -22.85 7.26
N ALA A 148 -11.16 -22.68 6.15
CA ALA A 148 -9.80 -22.17 6.17
C ALA A 148 -9.77 -20.65 5.90
N MET A 149 -8.74 -19.99 6.40
CA MET A 149 -8.34 -18.64 5.99
C MET A 149 -6.96 -18.76 5.33
N VAL A 150 -6.86 -18.41 4.06
CA VAL A 150 -5.58 -18.28 3.34
C VAL A 150 -5.29 -16.79 3.16
N ASN A 151 -4.03 -16.38 3.11
CA ASN A 151 -3.68 -14.96 3.20
C ASN A 151 -3.71 -14.20 1.87
N ASN A 152 -3.85 -14.92 0.77
CA ASN A 152 -4.02 -14.33 -0.55
C ASN A 152 -4.62 -15.34 -1.54
N SER A 153 -5.38 -14.81 -2.49
CA SER A 153 -6.03 -15.57 -3.55
C SER A 153 -6.16 -14.74 -4.83
N PHE A 154 -6.50 -15.39 -5.94
CA PHE A 154 -6.75 -14.75 -7.23
C PHE A 154 -8.17 -15.00 -7.71
N GLY A 155 -8.63 -14.17 -8.65
CA GLY A 155 -9.88 -14.37 -9.40
C GLY A 155 -9.69 -13.97 -10.86
N TYR A 156 -9.89 -14.88 -11.79
CA TYR A 156 -9.84 -14.56 -13.22
C TYR A 156 -11.23 -14.20 -13.71
N TYR A 157 -11.41 -12.94 -14.08
CA TYR A 157 -12.67 -12.42 -14.59
C TYR A 157 -12.65 -12.31 -16.12
N LYS A 158 -13.69 -12.85 -16.77
CA LYS A 158 -13.96 -12.69 -18.20
C LYS A 158 -15.44 -12.95 -18.49
N ASN A 159 -16.06 -12.15 -19.37
CA ASN A 159 -17.45 -12.33 -19.80
C ASN A 159 -18.44 -12.48 -18.63
N SER A 160 -18.35 -11.59 -17.64
CA SER A 160 -19.20 -11.60 -16.44
C SER A 160 -19.14 -12.89 -15.61
N LYS A 161 -18.04 -13.63 -15.70
CA LYS A 161 -17.74 -14.80 -14.86
C LYS A 161 -16.40 -14.60 -14.19
N ILE A 162 -16.28 -15.12 -12.96
CA ILE A 162 -15.04 -15.09 -12.19
C ILE A 162 -14.70 -16.51 -11.72
N ASP A 163 -13.47 -16.93 -12.03
CA ASP A 163 -12.90 -18.20 -11.60
C ASP A 163 -11.85 -17.93 -10.52
N PHE A 164 -12.20 -18.26 -9.27
CA PHE A 164 -11.31 -18.06 -8.13
C PHE A 164 -10.25 -19.15 -8.01
N VAL A 165 -9.04 -18.74 -7.62
CA VAL A 165 -7.88 -19.61 -7.48
C VAL A 165 -7.27 -19.43 -6.10
N VAL A 166 -7.17 -20.55 -5.39
CA VAL A 166 -6.42 -20.73 -4.14
C VAL A 166 -5.42 -21.85 -4.38
N ASN A 167 -4.22 -21.74 -3.80
CA ASN A 167 -3.19 -22.75 -3.98
C ASN A 167 -3.50 -24.02 -3.18
N LYS A 168 -2.81 -25.11 -3.50
CA LYS A 168 -2.93 -26.36 -2.78
C LYS A 168 -1.56 -26.93 -2.44
N THR A 169 -1.43 -27.45 -1.22
CA THR A 169 -0.26 -28.24 -0.81
C THR A 169 -0.22 -29.59 -1.55
N LYS A 170 0.87 -30.34 -1.39
CA LYS A 170 0.98 -31.72 -1.91
C LYS A 170 -0.12 -32.69 -1.41
N TYR A 171 -0.84 -32.32 -0.36
CA TYR A 171 -1.96 -33.09 0.19
C TYR A 171 -3.34 -32.56 -0.24
N ASN A 172 -3.39 -31.64 -1.20
CA ASN A 172 -4.60 -30.93 -1.65
C ASN A 172 -5.28 -30.02 -0.62
N SER A 173 -4.62 -29.72 0.52
CA SER A 173 -5.09 -28.71 1.47
C SER A 173 -4.94 -27.31 0.87
N ALA A 174 -5.92 -26.44 1.06
CA ALA A 174 -5.85 -25.05 0.63
C ALA A 174 -4.71 -24.30 1.33
N CYS A 175 -3.97 -23.48 0.59
CA CYS A 175 -2.93 -22.59 1.12
C CYS A 175 -2.85 -21.30 0.28
N SER A 176 -2.12 -20.31 0.77
CA SER A 176 -1.89 -19.03 0.08
C SER A 176 -1.19 -19.25 -1.27
N LEU A 177 -1.43 -18.37 -2.24
CA LEU A 177 -0.67 -18.36 -3.51
C LEU A 177 0.79 -17.99 -3.27
N PHE A 178 1.02 -17.05 -2.35
CA PHE A 178 2.32 -16.54 -1.97
C PHE A 178 2.49 -16.60 -0.46
N GLU A 179 3.65 -17.09 -0.03
CA GLU A 179 4.12 -17.06 1.36
C GLU A 179 5.50 -16.41 1.36
N PRO A 180 5.88 -15.63 2.41
CA PRO A 180 7.21 -15.07 2.51
C PRO A 180 8.27 -16.17 2.47
N ASN A 181 9.39 -15.91 1.80
CA ASN A 181 10.49 -16.87 1.75
C ASN A 181 11.14 -17.05 3.14
N GLU A 182 11.92 -18.12 3.29
CA GLU A 182 12.55 -18.49 4.57
C GLU A 182 13.37 -17.34 5.17
N ASP A 183 14.08 -16.56 4.35
CA ASP A 183 14.92 -15.46 4.80
C ASP A 183 14.11 -14.30 5.39
N MET A 184 12.90 -14.03 4.88
CA MET A 184 11.99 -13.05 5.45
C MET A 184 11.46 -13.49 6.81
N LEU A 185 11.16 -14.77 6.97
CA LEU A 185 10.61 -15.33 8.22
C LEU A 185 11.62 -15.33 9.38
N LYS A 186 12.93 -15.27 9.09
CA LYS A 186 13.97 -15.33 10.12
C LYS A 186 14.06 -14.04 10.94
N VAL A 187 14.30 -14.18 12.24
CA VAL A 187 14.59 -13.07 13.17
C VAL A 187 15.82 -13.39 14.03
N GLY A 188 16.51 -12.39 14.57
CA GLY A 188 17.70 -12.60 15.40
C GLY A 188 18.89 -11.75 14.96
N TYR A 189 20.11 -12.27 15.14
CA TYR A 189 21.37 -11.59 14.82
C TYR A 189 21.82 -11.87 13.38
N LEU A 190 21.01 -11.42 12.42
CA LEU A 190 21.06 -11.85 11.02
C LEU A 190 21.80 -10.86 10.13
N ALA A 191 22.36 -11.34 9.03
CA ALA A 191 23.07 -10.48 8.08
C ALA A 191 22.13 -9.45 7.41
N LYS A 192 20.86 -9.80 7.18
CA LYS A 192 19.85 -8.88 6.63
C LYS A 192 19.64 -7.61 7.47
N ASN A 193 19.94 -7.66 8.77
CA ASN A 193 19.79 -6.49 9.64
C ASN A 193 20.78 -5.37 9.30
N LEU A 194 21.93 -5.71 8.69
CA LEU A 194 22.97 -4.73 8.31
C LEU A 194 22.46 -3.69 7.32
N THR A 195 21.51 -4.07 6.47
CA THR A 195 20.95 -3.23 5.40
C THR A 195 19.43 -3.02 5.52
N ASN A 196 18.82 -3.39 6.65
CA ASN A 196 17.44 -3.04 6.94
C ASN A 196 17.37 -1.60 7.48
N TYR A 197 17.04 -0.64 6.63
CA TYR A 197 16.95 0.78 6.99
C TYR A 197 15.52 1.23 7.33
N SER A 198 14.56 0.30 7.32
CA SER A 198 13.13 0.60 7.49
C SER A 198 12.77 0.96 8.92
N ILE A 199 13.54 0.51 9.92
CA ILE A 199 13.33 0.86 11.33
C ILE A 199 14.63 1.38 11.96
N GLU A 200 14.50 2.33 12.90
CA GLU A 200 15.65 3.01 13.53
C GLU A 200 16.58 2.06 14.29
N LYS A 201 16.04 0.97 14.85
CA LYS A 201 16.80 -0.01 15.63
C LYS A 201 16.47 -1.42 15.17
N THR A 202 17.51 -2.14 14.76
CA THR A 202 17.49 -3.58 14.50
C THR A 202 18.54 -4.23 15.37
N LYS A 203 18.45 -5.55 15.59
CA LYS A 203 19.55 -6.30 16.19
C LYS A 203 20.80 -6.23 15.28
N PRO A 204 22.01 -6.21 15.83
CA PRO A 204 23.22 -6.31 15.01
C PRO A 204 23.33 -7.69 14.34
N PHE A 205 24.21 -7.81 13.36
CA PHE A 205 24.67 -9.10 12.86
C PHE A 205 25.71 -9.69 13.82
N VAL A 206 25.66 -11.01 14.03
CA VAL A 206 26.70 -11.76 14.76
C VAL A 206 26.99 -13.06 14.02
N SER A 207 28.26 -13.36 13.79
CA SER A 207 28.72 -14.59 13.14
C SER A 207 28.48 -15.84 14.00
N ALA A 208 28.59 -17.02 13.40
CA ALA A 208 28.50 -18.29 14.10
C ALA A 208 29.62 -18.47 15.15
N LEU A 209 29.24 -19.04 16.30
CA LEU A 209 30.14 -19.47 17.36
C LEU A 209 30.85 -20.79 16.98
N ASN A 210 32.12 -20.95 17.36
CA ASN A 210 32.95 -22.12 17.09
C ASN A 210 33.10 -22.44 15.59
N CYS A 211 33.16 -21.40 14.76
CA CYS A 211 33.38 -21.53 13.32
C CYS A 211 34.76 -21.00 12.95
N ASN A 212 35.61 -21.79 12.31
CA ASN A 212 36.98 -21.38 12.00
C ASN A 212 37.13 -20.63 10.68
N ASP A 213 36.11 -20.70 9.81
CA ASP A 213 36.10 -20.06 8.50
C ASP A 213 35.99 -18.53 8.65
N ASP A 214 36.50 -17.82 7.65
CA ASP A 214 36.31 -16.38 7.55
C ASP A 214 34.82 -16.06 7.30
N VAL A 215 34.37 -14.92 7.83
CA VAL A 215 32.99 -14.48 7.61
C VAL A 215 32.94 -13.76 6.27
N VAL A 216 32.06 -14.20 5.40
CA VAL A 216 31.82 -13.62 4.08
C VAL A 216 30.44 -13.02 4.05
N LEU A 217 30.36 -11.69 3.89
CA LEU A 217 29.12 -10.95 3.71
C LEU A 217 29.03 -10.48 2.26
N ASN A 218 27.95 -10.80 1.54
CA ASN A 218 27.69 -10.23 0.22
C ASN A 218 26.50 -9.27 0.30
N PHE A 219 26.66 -8.10 -0.31
CA PHE A 219 25.66 -7.05 -0.41
C PHE A 219 25.28 -6.90 -1.88
N ASP A 220 24.15 -7.50 -2.28
CA ASP A 220 23.59 -7.38 -3.63
C ASP A 220 22.79 -6.08 -3.73
N LEU A 221 23.23 -5.19 -4.61
CA LEU A 221 22.64 -3.88 -4.87
C LEU A 221 21.51 -3.95 -5.91
N HIS A 222 21.16 -5.15 -6.39
CA HIS A 222 20.08 -5.47 -7.35
C HIS A 222 20.18 -4.83 -8.75
N GLY A 223 21.14 -3.94 -8.94
CA GLY A 223 21.56 -3.35 -10.21
C GLY A 223 23.04 -2.99 -10.15
N ILE A 224 23.59 -2.52 -11.28
CA ILE A 224 24.98 -2.06 -11.33
C ILE A 224 25.03 -0.60 -10.91
N HIS A 225 25.66 -0.32 -9.77
CA HIS A 225 25.78 1.01 -9.20
C HIS A 225 27.23 1.43 -9.03
N THR A 226 27.53 2.72 -9.21
CA THR A 226 28.82 3.28 -8.84
C THR A 226 28.78 3.71 -7.38
N VAL A 227 29.42 2.92 -6.52
CA VAL A 227 29.52 3.18 -5.09
C VAL A 227 30.72 4.08 -4.82
N ASN A 228 30.47 5.23 -4.20
CA ASN A 228 31.49 6.22 -3.86
C ASN A 228 31.84 6.24 -2.36
N THR A 229 30.93 5.79 -1.51
CA THR A 229 31.12 5.80 -0.05
C THR A 229 30.47 4.58 0.57
N ILE A 230 31.20 3.92 1.46
CA ILE A 230 30.68 2.91 2.36
C ILE A 230 30.79 3.46 3.78
N ILE A 231 29.70 3.38 4.55
CA ILE A 231 29.72 3.68 5.98
C ILE A 231 29.42 2.39 6.74
N ILE A 232 30.28 2.04 7.69
CA ILE A 232 30.11 0.85 8.53
C ILE A 232 29.94 1.30 9.97
N GLU A 233 28.81 0.94 10.57
CA GLU A 233 28.59 1.00 12.00
C GLU A 233 29.04 -0.32 12.63
N ASN A 234 30.01 -0.23 13.53
CA ASN A 234 30.57 -1.40 14.18
C ASN A 234 29.59 -1.99 15.21
N PHE A 235 29.87 -3.19 15.71
CA PHE A 235 29.02 -3.88 16.67
C PHE A 235 28.71 -3.03 17.91
N ASP A 236 27.42 -2.87 18.22
CA ASP A 236 26.91 -2.34 19.47
C ASP A 236 25.54 -2.98 19.77
N ASP A 237 25.45 -3.70 20.89
CA ASP A 237 24.21 -4.33 21.40
C ASP A 237 23.86 -3.82 22.81
N THR A 238 24.56 -2.78 23.29
CA THR A 238 24.39 -2.20 24.63
C THR A 238 22.96 -1.77 24.92
N PRO A 239 22.18 -1.20 23.96
CA PRO A 239 20.79 -0.82 24.23
C PRO A 239 19.87 -2.00 24.58
N GLU A 240 20.14 -3.21 24.11
CA GLU A 240 19.30 -4.40 24.40
C GLU A 240 19.71 -5.08 25.71
N LEU A 241 21.01 -5.22 25.95
CA LEU A 241 21.54 -6.01 27.08
C LEU A 241 22.00 -5.18 28.28
N GLY A 242 22.15 -3.87 28.13
CA GLY A 242 22.71 -2.97 29.16
C GLY A 242 24.20 -3.18 29.43
N ILE A 243 24.90 -3.99 28.62
CA ILE A 243 26.32 -4.33 28.73
C ILE A 243 26.92 -4.36 27.31
N SER A 244 28.07 -3.72 27.09
CA SER A 244 28.78 -3.78 25.79
C SER A 244 29.66 -5.03 25.71
N ASN A 245 29.73 -5.65 24.52
CA ASN A 245 30.71 -6.69 24.20
C ASN A 245 31.60 -6.22 23.05
N ASP A 246 32.55 -5.35 23.38
CA ASP A 246 33.45 -4.73 22.40
C ASP A 246 34.40 -5.73 21.72
N GLU A 247 34.57 -6.93 22.27
CA GLU A 247 35.43 -7.97 21.67
C GLU A 247 34.87 -8.51 20.35
N ARG A 248 33.55 -8.39 20.11
CA ARG A 248 32.91 -8.77 18.84
C ARG A 248 33.08 -7.72 17.74
N LYS A 249 33.59 -6.52 18.05
CA LYS A 249 33.79 -5.48 17.04
C LYS A 249 34.78 -5.95 15.98
N VAL A 250 34.42 -5.71 14.72
CA VAL A 250 35.32 -5.97 13.59
C VAL A 250 36.40 -4.90 13.58
N LYS A 251 37.65 -5.32 13.41
CA LYS A 251 38.86 -4.48 13.39
C LYS A 251 39.35 -4.26 11.97
N VAL A 252 39.27 -5.28 11.12
CA VAL A 252 39.82 -5.25 9.75
C VAL A 252 38.90 -6.02 8.80
N ILE A 253 38.66 -5.47 7.62
CA ILE A 253 37.89 -6.10 6.55
C ILE A 253 38.63 -6.02 5.21
N ASP A 254 38.49 -7.08 4.41
CA ASP A 254 38.84 -7.03 2.99
C ASP A 254 37.57 -6.79 2.17
N ILE A 255 37.62 -5.83 1.24
CA ILE A 255 36.48 -5.42 0.41
C ILE A 255 36.73 -5.86 -1.03
N TYR A 256 35.74 -6.52 -1.61
CA TYR A 256 35.70 -6.95 -2.99
C TYR A 256 34.47 -6.38 -3.68
N SER A 257 34.54 -6.23 -5.00
CA SER A 257 33.39 -5.87 -5.84
C SER A 257 33.22 -6.83 -7.00
N SER A 258 31.99 -6.97 -7.46
CA SER A 258 31.63 -7.79 -8.62
C SER A 258 30.51 -7.12 -9.40
N GLU A 259 30.63 -7.09 -10.72
CA GLU A 259 29.62 -6.55 -11.64
C GLU A 259 28.60 -7.63 -12.07
N ASP A 260 28.97 -8.91 -11.96
CA ASP A 260 28.14 -10.06 -12.36
C ASP A 260 27.62 -10.88 -11.17
N GLY A 261 28.19 -10.69 -9.97
CA GLY A 261 27.89 -11.45 -8.77
C GLY A 261 28.68 -12.76 -8.63
N GLU A 262 29.54 -13.08 -9.60
CA GLU A 262 30.31 -14.33 -9.65
C GLU A 262 31.82 -14.07 -9.55
N ASN A 263 32.32 -13.08 -10.30
CA ASN A 263 33.73 -12.73 -10.39
C ASN A 263 34.03 -11.53 -9.49
N PHE A 264 34.79 -11.76 -8.42
CA PHE A 264 35.11 -10.75 -7.41
C PHE A 264 36.51 -10.18 -7.59
N LYS A 265 36.61 -8.85 -7.67
CA LYS A 265 37.85 -8.09 -7.72
C LYS A 265 38.12 -7.49 -6.35
N PHE A 266 39.32 -7.72 -5.80
CA PHE A 266 39.78 -7.07 -4.58
C PHE A 266 39.86 -5.55 -4.79
N ILE A 267 39.32 -4.78 -3.84
CA ILE A 267 39.34 -3.32 -3.88
C ILE A 267 40.30 -2.77 -2.85
N SER A 268 40.09 -3.09 -1.58
CA SER A 268 40.89 -2.56 -0.48
C SER A 268 40.80 -3.42 0.77
N LYS A 269 41.71 -3.15 1.70
CA LYS A 269 41.70 -3.66 3.06
C LYS A 269 41.58 -2.47 4.00
N GLU A 270 40.56 -2.48 4.84
CA GLU A 270 40.18 -1.33 5.67
C GLU A 270 40.27 -1.67 7.15
N GLU A 271 40.85 -0.77 7.93
CA GLU A 271 40.81 -0.81 9.40
C GLU A 271 39.56 -0.07 9.88
N LEU A 272 38.77 -0.73 10.73
CA LEU A 272 37.55 -0.17 11.29
C LEU A 272 37.81 0.42 12.68
N SER A 273 37.17 1.56 12.95
CA SER A 273 37.21 2.17 14.28
C SER A 273 36.51 1.27 15.31
N ILE A 274 37.17 1.06 16.44
CA ILE A 274 36.61 0.37 17.61
C ILE A 274 36.10 1.34 18.69
N THR A 275 36.54 2.60 18.64
CA THR A 275 36.17 3.67 19.58
C THR A 275 35.09 4.59 19.03
N GLU A 276 35.08 4.83 17.72
CA GLU A 276 34.03 5.61 17.07
C GLU A 276 32.94 4.67 16.56
N ASN A 277 31.69 5.14 16.59
CA ASN A 277 30.55 4.30 16.18
C ASN A 277 30.51 4.04 14.67
N LYS A 278 31.24 4.81 13.85
CA LYS A 278 31.17 4.77 12.39
C LYS A 278 32.56 4.82 11.77
N THR A 279 32.78 4.02 10.74
CA THR A 279 33.93 4.13 9.84
C THR A 279 33.43 4.53 8.45
N LEU A 280 34.02 5.58 7.86
CA LEU A 280 33.72 6.03 6.51
C LEU A 280 34.84 5.59 5.58
N ILE A 281 34.49 4.87 4.52
CA ILE A 281 35.41 4.37 3.51
C ILE A 281 35.05 5.04 2.18
N ALA A 282 35.95 5.90 1.70
CA ALA A 282 35.84 6.49 0.37
C ALA A 282 36.30 5.47 -0.67
N ILE A 283 35.45 5.18 -1.63
CA ILE A 283 35.68 4.21 -2.69
C ILE A 283 35.22 4.82 -4.02
N ASN A 284 35.55 4.20 -5.14
CA ASN A 284 34.92 4.55 -6.42
C ASN A 284 34.91 3.30 -7.27
N THR A 285 33.94 2.42 -7.00
CA THR A 285 33.82 1.14 -7.69
C THR A 285 32.43 0.98 -8.29
N THR A 286 32.38 0.41 -9.48
CA THR A 286 31.12 -0.01 -10.10
C THR A 286 30.88 -1.46 -9.73
N ALA A 287 29.74 -1.74 -9.10
CA ALA A 287 29.44 -3.06 -8.57
C ALA A 287 27.94 -3.35 -8.64
N LYS A 288 27.61 -4.61 -8.87
CA LYS A 288 26.32 -5.20 -8.51
C LYS A 288 26.37 -5.80 -7.11
N VAL A 289 27.48 -6.43 -6.74
CA VAL A 289 27.70 -7.04 -5.43
C VAL A 289 28.97 -6.50 -4.81
N ILE A 290 28.88 -6.01 -3.57
CA ILE A 290 30.04 -5.75 -2.72
C ILE A 290 30.18 -6.91 -1.74
N ARG A 291 31.40 -7.41 -1.54
CA ARG A 291 31.69 -8.49 -0.59
C ARG A 291 32.66 -8.01 0.47
N PHE A 292 32.32 -8.26 1.73
CA PHE A 292 33.27 -8.16 2.84
C PHE A 292 33.75 -9.56 3.21
N VAL A 293 35.06 -9.70 3.39
CA VAL A 293 35.68 -10.87 4.01
C VAL A 293 36.32 -10.41 5.32
N ILE A 294 35.81 -10.96 6.42
CA ILE A 294 36.30 -10.68 7.77
C ILE A 294 37.17 -11.86 8.19
N ASN A 295 38.49 -11.65 8.13
CA ASN A 295 39.42 -12.70 8.53
C ASN A 295 39.40 -12.88 10.05
N LYS A 296 39.03 -14.07 10.52
CA LYS A 296 38.88 -14.30 11.97
C LYS A 296 40.21 -14.19 12.73
N ASN A 297 41.37 -14.42 12.11
CA ASN A 297 42.69 -14.35 12.79
C ASN A 297 43.10 -12.91 13.06
N GLU A 298 42.68 -12.00 12.19
CA GLU A 298 42.97 -10.57 12.32
C GLU A 298 41.98 -9.86 13.24
N ASN A 299 40.78 -10.42 13.40
CA ASN A 299 39.71 -9.82 14.17
C ASN A 299 39.57 -10.37 15.59
N ILE A 300 39.96 -11.63 15.86
CA ILE A 300 39.78 -12.30 17.15
C ILE A 300 41.14 -12.58 17.80
N LYS A 301 41.32 -12.17 19.06
CA LYS A 301 42.60 -12.31 19.77
C LYS A 301 42.86 -13.72 20.31
N ASN A 302 41.83 -14.46 20.76
CA ASN A 302 42.00 -15.77 21.40
C ASN A 302 40.85 -16.74 21.07
N ARG A 303 41.10 -17.68 20.15
CA ARG A 303 40.07 -18.58 19.59
C ARG A 303 39.72 -19.82 20.44
N GLN A 304 40.44 -20.12 21.53
CA GLN A 304 40.30 -21.39 22.25
C GLN A 304 39.71 -21.28 23.67
N THR A 305 39.46 -20.07 24.18
CA THR A 305 38.90 -19.85 25.54
C THR A 305 37.88 -18.71 25.65
N GLU A 306 37.52 -18.04 24.55
CA GLU A 306 36.73 -16.79 24.52
C GLU A 306 35.71 -16.80 23.37
N ASP A 307 34.84 -15.78 23.34
CA ASP A 307 33.85 -15.51 22.29
C ASP A 307 34.53 -15.31 20.92
N ASP A 308 34.37 -16.27 20.00
CA ASP A 308 34.97 -16.26 18.65
C ASP A 308 34.04 -15.67 17.58
N CYS A 309 33.04 -14.91 18.00
CA CYS A 309 32.13 -14.22 17.11
C CYS A 309 32.66 -12.85 16.73
N VAL A 310 32.29 -12.40 15.53
CA VAL A 310 32.39 -10.99 15.12
C VAL A 310 31.00 -10.48 14.80
N GLY A 311 30.80 -9.17 14.93
CA GLY A 311 29.53 -8.53 14.65
C GLY A 311 29.67 -7.17 13.99
N LEU A 312 28.58 -6.73 13.36
CA LEU A 312 28.44 -5.41 12.75
C LEU A 312 27.02 -4.92 13.02
N ASN A 313 26.83 -3.61 13.13
CA ASN A 313 25.50 -3.03 13.37
C ASN A 313 24.79 -2.69 12.06
N LYS A 314 25.41 -1.83 11.24
CA LYS A 314 24.85 -1.36 9.96
C LYS A 314 25.94 -1.18 8.92
N VAL A 315 25.57 -1.35 7.66
CA VAL A 315 26.41 -1.01 6.50
C VAL A 315 25.57 -0.16 5.56
N TYR A 316 26.12 0.94 5.08
CA TYR A 316 25.44 1.86 4.16
C TYR A 316 26.29 2.05 2.91
N PHE A 317 25.64 2.02 1.75
CA PHE A 317 26.28 2.23 0.45
C PHE A 317 25.73 3.51 -0.18
N TYR A 318 26.59 4.41 -0.64
CA TYR A 318 26.19 5.65 -1.27
C TYR A 318 26.74 5.75 -2.69
N ASP A 319 25.92 6.29 -3.59
CA ASP A 319 26.31 6.80 -4.89
C ASP A 319 26.17 8.34 -4.92
N ASN A 320 26.19 8.95 -6.10
CA ASN A 320 26.07 10.40 -6.25
C ASN A 320 24.66 10.95 -5.97
N LEU A 321 23.64 10.08 -5.95
CA LEU A 321 22.24 10.43 -5.70
C LEU A 321 21.86 10.20 -4.23
N GLY A 322 22.59 9.38 -3.50
CA GLY A 322 22.42 9.17 -2.06
C GLY A 322 22.55 7.70 -1.63
N LEU A 323 21.89 7.34 -0.54
CA LEU A 323 21.90 5.98 0.02
C LEU A 323 21.23 4.98 -0.93
N LEU A 324 21.92 3.91 -1.30
CA LEU A 324 21.32 2.74 -1.95
C LEU A 324 20.52 1.96 -0.90
N ASN A 325 19.20 1.98 -1.03
CA ASN A 325 18.24 1.54 -0.01
C ASN A 325 17.63 0.16 -0.34
N ASP A 326 17.86 -0.38 -1.55
CA ASP A 326 17.52 -1.75 -1.95
C ASP A 326 18.79 -2.60 -1.97
N VAL A 327 19.15 -3.18 -0.82
CA VAL A 327 20.35 -4.02 -0.68
C VAL A 327 20.00 -5.31 0.06
N THR A 328 20.22 -6.45 -0.58
CA THR A 328 20.09 -7.76 0.05
C THR A 328 21.44 -8.24 0.57
N THR A 329 21.48 -8.58 1.85
CA THR A 329 22.70 -9.08 2.49
C THR A 329 22.62 -10.58 2.71
N THR A 330 23.64 -11.32 2.27
CA THR A 330 23.81 -12.76 2.53
C THR A 330 25.12 -13.04 3.27
N THR A 331 25.19 -14.18 3.95
CA THR A 331 26.36 -14.57 4.75
C THR A 331 26.59 -16.08 4.71
N ASN A 332 27.82 -16.53 4.99
CA ASN A 332 28.13 -17.93 5.26
C ASN A 332 28.00 -18.32 6.74
N GLN A 333 27.79 -17.36 7.65
CA GLN A 333 27.76 -17.59 9.10
C GLN A 333 26.73 -16.70 9.79
N GLU A 334 25.93 -17.27 10.70
CA GLU A 334 25.01 -16.54 11.60
C GLU A 334 24.98 -17.21 12.98
N PHE A 335 24.89 -16.40 14.04
CA PHE A 335 24.91 -16.87 15.43
C PHE A 335 23.63 -17.62 15.83
N TYR A 336 22.47 -16.99 15.64
CA TYR A 336 21.18 -17.51 16.06
C TYR A 336 20.05 -16.98 15.17
N GLN A 337 19.19 -17.91 14.76
CA GLN A 337 18.01 -17.64 13.95
C GLN A 337 16.78 -18.16 14.71
N GLY A 338 15.83 -17.27 14.96
CA GLY A 338 14.44 -17.64 15.25
C GLY A 338 13.60 -17.54 13.98
N THR A 339 12.34 -17.96 14.07
CA THR A 339 11.35 -17.78 13.00
C THR A 339 10.16 -17.03 13.56
N SER A 340 9.69 -16.02 12.83
CA SER A 340 8.43 -15.33 13.11
C SER A 340 7.34 -15.79 12.15
N LYS A 341 6.09 -15.73 12.61
CA LYS A 341 4.93 -16.04 11.78
C LYS A 341 4.56 -14.79 10.99
N MET A 342 4.78 -14.86 9.69
CA MET A 342 4.52 -13.75 8.77
C MET A 342 3.74 -14.20 7.54
N TRP A 343 3.01 -13.27 6.95
CA TRP A 343 2.26 -13.49 5.71
C TRP A 343 2.24 -12.21 4.86
N TYR A 344 1.68 -12.33 3.66
CA TYR A 344 1.50 -11.21 2.75
C TYR A 344 0.06 -10.74 2.71
N TRP A 345 -0.13 -9.43 2.81
CA TRP A 345 -1.30 -8.75 2.28
C TRP A 345 -0.96 -8.13 0.93
N LEU A 346 -1.54 -8.67 -0.13
CA LEU A 346 -1.30 -8.17 -1.48
C LEU A 346 -1.76 -6.71 -1.60
N GLN A 347 -0.94 -5.91 -2.29
CA GLN A 347 -1.25 -4.52 -2.62
C GLN A 347 -1.35 -4.36 -4.14
N ASP A 348 -1.32 -3.12 -4.62
CA ASP A 348 -1.32 -2.83 -6.04
C ASP A 348 -0.05 -3.29 -6.74
N GLY A 349 -0.13 -3.34 -8.06
CA GLY A 349 0.91 -3.86 -8.93
C GLY A 349 0.93 -3.18 -10.28
N ILE A 350 1.78 -3.68 -11.16
CA ILE A 350 1.85 -3.22 -12.55
C ILE A 350 2.30 -4.36 -13.46
N ILE A 351 1.80 -4.37 -14.68
CA ILE A 351 2.27 -5.30 -15.72
C ILE A 351 3.26 -4.56 -16.63
N VAL A 352 4.47 -5.11 -16.73
CA VAL A 352 5.55 -4.60 -17.59
C VAL A 352 6.18 -5.80 -18.30
N ASN A 353 6.31 -5.73 -19.63
CA ASN A 353 6.99 -6.75 -20.45
C ASN A 353 6.54 -8.20 -20.14
N ASN A 354 5.23 -8.45 -20.10
CA ASN A 354 4.64 -9.76 -19.77
C ASN A 354 4.98 -10.29 -18.36
N SER A 355 5.40 -9.43 -17.44
CA SER A 355 5.55 -9.77 -16.03
C SER A 355 4.60 -8.93 -15.19
N LEU A 356 3.94 -9.57 -14.22
CA LEU A 356 3.19 -8.91 -13.18
C LEU A 356 4.12 -8.67 -11.99
N TYR A 357 4.22 -7.40 -11.59
CA TYR A 357 4.92 -6.94 -10.40
C TYR A 357 3.88 -6.59 -9.34
N ILE A 358 3.96 -7.16 -8.14
CA ILE A 358 3.11 -6.84 -6.99
C ILE A 358 4.00 -6.53 -5.80
N PHE A 359 3.58 -5.57 -4.97
CA PHE A 359 4.36 -5.10 -3.83
C PHE A 359 3.61 -5.30 -2.51
N PRO A 360 3.48 -6.55 -2.02
CA PRO A 360 2.66 -6.84 -0.86
C PRO A 360 3.25 -6.27 0.44
N LEU A 361 2.39 -5.97 1.41
CA LEU A 361 2.82 -5.71 2.78
C LEU A 361 3.24 -7.02 3.43
N LEU A 362 4.39 -7.02 4.09
CA LEU A 362 4.84 -8.11 4.95
C LEU A 362 4.28 -7.87 6.36
N ILE A 363 3.43 -8.79 6.79
CA ILE A 363 2.71 -8.70 8.06
C ILE A 363 3.29 -9.72 9.04
N GLU A 364 3.53 -9.30 10.27
CA GLU A 364 3.97 -10.13 11.38
C GLU A 364 2.85 -10.27 12.43
N GLU A 365 2.68 -11.48 12.98
CA GLU A 365 1.73 -11.73 14.07
C GLU A 365 2.09 -10.93 15.34
N GLU A 366 1.11 -10.26 15.94
CA GLU A 366 1.26 -9.53 17.19
C GLU A 366 0.17 -9.94 18.19
N LEU A 367 0.43 -11.00 18.94
CA LEU A 367 -0.54 -11.66 19.84
C LEU A 367 -1.05 -10.81 21.02
N ASN A 368 -0.49 -9.62 21.24
CA ASN A 368 -0.92 -8.71 22.30
C ASN A 368 -1.95 -7.67 21.81
N GLY A 369 -2.41 -7.78 20.56
CA GLY A 369 -3.41 -6.89 19.95
C GLY A 369 -4.85 -7.16 20.39
N ILE A 370 -5.77 -6.36 19.87
CA ILE A 370 -7.23 -6.59 19.96
C ILE A 370 -7.60 -7.60 18.88
N GLU A 371 -8.55 -8.52 19.12
CA GLU A 371 -9.04 -9.48 18.12
C GLU A 371 -9.32 -8.77 16.77
N GLY A 372 -8.78 -9.32 15.68
CA GLY A 372 -8.86 -8.73 14.34
C GLY A 372 -7.82 -7.65 14.04
N PHE A 373 -6.97 -7.29 15.01
CA PHE A 373 -5.86 -6.33 14.91
C PHE A 373 -4.56 -6.87 15.55
N GLU A 374 -4.42 -8.19 15.63
CA GLU A 374 -3.25 -8.88 16.22
C GLU A 374 -2.10 -9.02 15.21
N PHE A 375 -1.71 -7.90 14.60
CA PHE A 375 -0.67 -7.85 13.58
C PHE A 375 0.05 -6.51 13.57
N LYS A 376 1.29 -6.52 13.06
CA LYS A 376 2.03 -5.31 12.70
C LYS A 376 2.66 -5.47 11.33
N MET A 377 2.96 -4.35 10.70
CA MET A 377 3.66 -4.33 9.43
C MET A 377 5.18 -4.33 9.65
N ASP A 378 5.87 -5.26 9.00
CA ASP A 378 7.33 -5.40 9.08
C ASP A 378 8.03 -4.83 7.84
N GLY A 379 7.33 -4.74 6.71
CA GLY A 379 7.91 -4.21 5.48
C GLY A 379 6.97 -4.22 4.29
N THR A 380 7.52 -3.85 3.13
CA THR A 380 6.95 -4.13 1.81
C THR A 380 7.87 -5.14 1.13
N ALA A 381 7.29 -6.11 0.43
CA ALA A 381 8.04 -7.04 -0.41
C ALA A 381 7.86 -6.71 -1.89
N TYR A 382 8.67 -7.36 -2.72
CA TYR A 382 8.65 -7.29 -4.17
C TYR A 382 8.37 -8.70 -4.68
N LEU A 383 7.31 -8.88 -5.47
CA LEU A 383 6.98 -10.13 -6.15
C LEU A 383 6.89 -9.88 -7.66
N LYS A 384 7.58 -10.72 -8.44
CA LYS A 384 7.53 -10.70 -9.91
C LYS A 384 7.13 -12.07 -10.43
N MET A 385 6.12 -12.11 -11.30
CA MET A 385 5.64 -13.35 -11.91
C MET A 385 5.51 -13.19 -13.43
N PRO A 386 5.94 -14.18 -14.23
CA PRO A 386 5.68 -14.15 -15.66
C PRO A 386 4.20 -14.40 -15.98
N ILE A 387 3.73 -13.76 -17.04
CA ILE A 387 2.41 -13.93 -17.64
C ILE A 387 2.58 -14.70 -18.94
N GLU A 388 2.06 -15.93 -18.95
CA GLU A 388 2.11 -16.83 -20.11
C GLU A 388 0.68 -17.24 -20.48
N ASN A 389 0.29 -17.09 -21.74
CA ASN A 389 -1.06 -17.40 -22.22
C ASN A 389 -2.17 -16.66 -21.44
N LYS A 390 -1.94 -15.36 -21.13
CA LYS A 390 -2.89 -14.52 -20.39
C LYS A 390 -3.21 -15.08 -18.99
N GLU A 391 -2.21 -15.69 -18.35
CA GLU A 391 -2.28 -16.24 -17.00
C GLU A 391 -0.99 -15.99 -16.24
N VAL A 392 -1.14 -15.60 -14.97
CA VAL A 392 0.00 -15.42 -14.07
C VAL A 392 0.52 -16.79 -13.63
N LYS A 393 1.82 -17.02 -13.80
CA LYS A 393 2.49 -18.22 -13.31
C LYS A 393 3.04 -17.98 -11.91
N PHE A 394 2.15 -17.98 -10.92
CA PHE A 394 2.49 -17.73 -9.51
C PHE A 394 3.50 -18.74 -8.94
N ASN A 395 3.63 -19.93 -9.53
CA ASN A 395 4.64 -20.92 -9.17
C ASN A 395 6.07 -20.58 -9.67
N LYS A 396 6.22 -19.54 -10.49
CA LYS A 396 7.50 -19.00 -10.97
C LYS A 396 7.78 -17.62 -10.37
N VAL A 397 7.27 -17.35 -9.17
CA VAL A 397 7.45 -16.07 -8.50
C VAL A 397 8.90 -15.87 -8.09
N GLU A 398 9.44 -14.70 -8.41
CA GLU A 398 10.66 -14.14 -7.82
C GLU A 398 10.23 -13.22 -6.68
N MET A 399 10.89 -13.31 -5.52
CA MET A 399 10.54 -12.48 -4.37
C MET A 399 11.74 -12.01 -3.55
N ARG A 400 11.68 -10.78 -3.06
CA ARG A 400 12.64 -10.19 -2.11
C ARG A 400 11.98 -9.08 -1.28
N LEU A 401 12.68 -8.57 -0.27
CA LEU A 401 12.20 -7.38 0.45
C LEU A 401 12.34 -6.17 -0.47
N ALA A 402 11.37 -5.26 -0.43
CA ALA A 402 11.40 -3.99 -1.14
C ALA A 402 11.71 -2.86 -0.16
N SER A 403 12.90 -2.90 0.42
CA SER A 403 13.32 -2.02 1.52
C SER A 403 13.09 -0.51 1.29
N PRO A 404 13.20 0.05 0.07
CA PRO A 404 12.88 1.46 -0.16
C PRO A 404 11.43 1.86 0.09
N LEU A 405 10.49 0.92 0.00
CA LEU A 405 9.04 1.20 0.02
C LEU A 405 8.43 1.28 1.43
N TYR A 406 9.21 1.03 2.48
CA TYR A 406 8.74 1.06 3.86
C TYR A 406 9.74 1.72 4.81
N LYS A 407 9.26 2.64 5.66
CA LYS A 407 10.10 3.27 6.69
C LYS A 407 9.30 3.78 7.88
N VAL A 408 9.84 3.62 9.08
CA VAL A 408 9.33 4.19 10.33
C VAL A 408 10.38 5.14 10.92
N VAL A 409 9.97 6.39 11.21
CA VAL A 409 10.81 7.41 11.86
C VAL A 409 9.96 8.13 12.91
N GLY A 410 10.31 7.99 14.18
CA GLY A 410 9.50 8.49 15.29
C GLY A 410 8.04 8.01 15.21
N THR A 411 7.08 8.94 15.09
CA THR A 411 5.65 8.65 14.97
C THR A 411 5.15 8.53 13.53
N LYS A 412 6.04 8.69 12.54
CA LYS A 412 5.70 8.64 11.11
C LYS A 412 6.07 7.29 10.52
N GLU A 413 5.14 6.74 9.76
CA GLU A 413 5.30 5.46 9.06
C GLU A 413 4.94 5.67 7.60
N TYR A 414 5.91 5.48 6.72
CA TYR A 414 5.80 5.66 5.27
C TYR A 414 5.64 4.29 4.62
N VAL A 415 4.60 4.14 3.81
CA VAL A 415 4.18 2.86 3.25
C VAL A 415 3.85 3.02 1.78
N PHE A 416 4.49 2.22 0.93
CA PHE A 416 4.19 2.10 -0.48
C PHE A 416 4.11 0.64 -0.92
N PRO A 417 3.44 0.37 -2.06
CA PRO A 417 2.43 1.20 -2.70
C PRO A 417 1.02 0.88 -2.17
N THR A 418 0.13 1.86 -2.19
CA THR A 418 -1.32 1.66 -2.07
C THR A 418 -2.02 1.71 -3.44
N ALA A 419 -1.41 2.40 -4.42
CA ALA A 419 -1.84 2.42 -5.80
C ALA A 419 -0.64 2.58 -6.73
N ILE A 420 -0.67 1.99 -7.92
CA ILE A 420 0.32 2.23 -8.96
C ILE A 420 -0.39 2.72 -10.23
N MET A 421 0.07 3.84 -10.76
CA MET A 421 -0.42 4.41 -12.01
C MET A 421 0.70 4.41 -13.05
N ARG A 422 0.44 3.80 -14.21
CA ARG A 422 1.32 3.90 -15.38
C ARG A 422 1.05 5.22 -16.12
N GLU A 423 2.10 5.97 -16.44
CA GLU A 423 1.99 7.08 -17.39
C GLU A 423 3.28 7.20 -18.21
N ARG A 424 3.17 6.97 -19.53
CA ARG A 424 4.31 6.90 -20.47
C ARG A 424 5.33 5.85 -19.99
N ASP A 425 6.60 6.23 -19.89
CA ASP A 425 7.71 5.35 -19.54
C ASP A 425 7.94 5.23 -18.02
N TYR A 426 7.00 5.69 -17.18
CA TYR A 426 7.11 5.65 -15.73
C TYR A 426 5.96 4.90 -15.07
N ALA A 427 6.29 4.22 -13.97
CA ALA A 427 5.34 3.81 -12.95
C ALA A 427 5.35 4.82 -11.80
N TYR A 428 4.18 5.33 -11.43
CA TYR A 428 3.95 6.23 -10.30
C TYR A 428 3.37 5.44 -9.14
N PHE A 429 4.13 5.35 -8.06
CA PHE A 429 3.77 4.63 -6.85
C PHE A 429 3.16 5.64 -5.89
N TYR A 430 1.86 5.54 -5.67
CA TYR A 430 1.20 6.26 -4.58
C TYR A 430 1.30 5.42 -3.31
N GLY A 431 1.60 6.08 -2.20
CA GLY A 431 1.72 5.49 -0.86
C GLY A 431 1.06 6.41 0.16
N TYR A 432 1.21 6.08 1.44
CA TYR A 432 0.78 6.98 2.51
C TYR A 432 1.85 7.16 3.58
N CYS A 433 1.89 8.35 4.16
CA CYS A 433 2.53 8.59 5.46
C CYS A 433 1.45 8.57 6.53
N ASN A 434 1.55 7.62 7.46
CA ASN A 434 0.73 7.53 8.65
C ASN A 434 1.35 8.39 9.76
N GLU A 435 0.68 9.46 10.17
CA GLU A 435 1.03 10.23 11.37
C GLU A 435 0.29 9.63 12.57
N ARG A 436 0.90 8.62 13.21
CA ARG A 436 0.26 7.76 14.23
C ARG A 436 -0.28 8.55 15.43
N ASN A 437 0.31 9.70 15.76
CA ASN A 437 -0.13 10.59 16.84
C ASN A 437 -1.39 11.40 16.50
N GLN A 438 -1.71 11.56 15.21
CA GLN A 438 -2.89 12.28 14.72
C GLN A 438 -3.97 11.32 14.19
N PHE A 439 -3.66 10.02 14.10
CA PHE A 439 -4.51 9.02 13.44
C PHE A 439 -4.89 9.42 12.00
N LEU A 440 -3.97 10.09 11.30
CA LEU A 440 -4.20 10.66 9.98
C LEU A 440 -3.19 10.11 8.97
N ARG A 441 -3.69 9.73 7.80
CA ARG A 441 -2.88 9.28 6.65
C ARG A 441 -2.84 10.35 5.58
N HIS A 442 -1.66 10.57 5.02
CA HIS A 442 -1.40 11.52 3.94
C HIS A 442 -0.87 10.81 2.71
N LEU A 443 -1.48 11.05 1.55
CA LEU A 443 -1.02 10.57 0.26
C LEU A 443 0.37 11.12 -0.05
N ILE A 444 1.27 10.24 -0.48
CA ILE A 444 2.63 10.54 -0.91
C ILE A 444 2.91 9.82 -2.24
N LEU A 445 3.93 10.26 -2.98
CA LEU A 445 4.18 9.80 -4.34
C LEU A 445 5.67 9.48 -4.55
N ALA A 446 5.92 8.39 -5.26
CA ALA A 446 7.21 8.02 -5.82
C ALA A 446 7.06 7.65 -7.30
N ARG A 447 8.17 7.55 -8.03
CA ARG A 447 8.19 7.06 -9.41
C ARG A 447 9.47 6.28 -9.70
N ILE A 448 9.37 5.41 -10.70
CA ILE A 448 10.50 4.69 -11.28
C ILE A 448 10.29 4.54 -12.80
N PRO A 449 11.34 4.65 -13.64
CA PRO A 449 11.23 4.29 -15.05
C PRO A 449 10.83 2.82 -15.21
N LEU A 450 9.94 2.51 -16.16
CA LEU A 450 9.49 1.13 -16.42
C LEU A 450 10.64 0.21 -16.85
N SER A 451 11.67 0.77 -17.50
CA SER A 451 12.89 0.05 -17.89
C SER A 451 13.78 -0.35 -16.70
N GLU A 452 13.55 0.24 -15.53
CA GLU A 452 14.36 0.08 -14.31
C GLU A 452 13.56 -0.53 -13.15
N ILE A 453 12.33 -1.01 -13.40
CA ILE A 453 11.38 -1.51 -12.37
C ILE A 453 11.94 -2.64 -11.49
N ASP A 454 12.96 -3.37 -11.98
CA ASP A 454 13.65 -4.45 -11.26
C ASP A 454 14.73 -3.95 -10.27
N ASP A 455 15.12 -2.67 -10.33
CA ASP A 455 16.15 -2.06 -9.48
C ASP A 455 15.57 -0.89 -8.66
N LEU A 456 15.11 -1.18 -7.45
CA LEU A 456 14.41 -0.19 -6.61
C LEU A 456 15.36 0.86 -6.02
N ASN A 457 16.69 0.77 -6.23
CA ASN A 457 17.60 1.88 -5.93
C ASN A 457 17.36 3.08 -6.86
N ASN A 458 16.68 2.90 -8.00
CA ASN A 458 16.29 3.97 -8.92
C ASN A 458 14.91 4.57 -8.61
N LEU A 459 14.21 4.07 -7.59
CA LEU A 459 12.95 4.64 -7.11
C LEU A 459 13.21 6.02 -6.48
N MET A 460 12.41 7.02 -6.88
CA MET A 460 12.53 8.39 -6.39
C MET A 460 11.20 8.89 -5.83
N PHE A 461 11.24 9.54 -4.66
CA PHE A 461 10.11 10.10 -3.93
C PHE A 461 9.96 11.60 -4.23
N PHE A 462 8.72 12.05 -4.42
CA PHE A 462 8.43 13.46 -4.70
C PHE A 462 8.47 14.27 -3.41
N ASP A 463 9.40 15.22 -3.30
CA ASP A 463 9.57 16.08 -2.12
C ASP A 463 8.73 17.36 -2.15
N GLY A 464 7.97 17.55 -3.23
CA GLY A 464 7.18 18.75 -3.49
C GLY A 464 7.73 19.68 -4.56
N LYS A 465 8.97 19.44 -4.98
CA LYS A 465 9.65 20.17 -6.05
C LYS A 465 10.33 19.20 -7.01
N ASP A 466 11.13 18.29 -6.48
CA ASP A 466 11.98 17.35 -7.20
C ASP A 466 11.68 15.90 -6.76
N TYR A 467 12.34 14.94 -7.42
CA TYR A 467 12.26 13.52 -7.11
C TYR A 467 13.60 13.07 -6.53
N ILE A 468 13.61 12.61 -5.27
CA ILE A 468 14.81 12.29 -4.50
C ILE A 468 14.72 10.92 -3.83
N ARG A 469 15.84 10.31 -3.42
CA ARG A 469 15.84 8.95 -2.88
C ARG A 469 15.38 8.83 -1.42
N ASP A 470 15.33 9.93 -0.66
CA ASP A 470 14.92 9.92 0.75
C ASP A 470 13.40 10.00 0.92
N ILE A 471 12.78 8.84 1.21
CA ILE A 471 11.34 8.70 1.49
C ILE A 471 10.83 9.66 2.57
N THR A 472 11.66 10.06 3.55
CA THR A 472 11.24 10.92 4.67
C THR A 472 11.00 12.37 4.26
N LYS A 473 11.36 12.73 3.03
CA LYS A 473 11.12 14.05 2.45
C LYS A 473 9.85 14.12 1.62
N SER A 474 9.10 13.01 1.50
CA SER A 474 7.87 12.94 0.70
C SER A 474 6.88 14.05 1.05
N LYS A 475 6.40 14.77 0.03
CA LYS A 475 5.35 15.78 0.20
C LYS A 475 3.98 15.12 0.39
N PHE A 476 3.23 15.61 1.38
CA PHE A 476 1.83 15.26 1.58
C PHE A 476 0.96 15.91 0.50
N LEU A 477 0.25 15.09 -0.28
CA LEU A 477 -0.54 15.53 -1.43
C LEU A 477 -2.01 15.78 -1.09
N VAL A 478 -2.59 14.90 -0.26
CA VAL A 478 -3.95 14.99 0.30
C VAL A 478 -4.05 14.11 1.55
N SER A 479 -4.84 14.51 2.53
CA SER A 479 -5.03 13.77 3.79
C SER A 479 -6.32 12.93 3.77
N HIS A 480 -6.56 12.15 4.84
CA HIS A 480 -7.74 11.28 5.02
C HIS A 480 -7.83 10.09 4.05
N VAL A 481 -6.70 9.67 3.48
CA VAL A 481 -6.64 8.53 2.54
C VAL A 481 -6.62 7.17 3.24
N SER A 482 -6.91 6.10 2.50
CA SER A 482 -6.94 4.71 2.96
C SER A 482 -5.68 3.91 2.62
N CYS A 483 -5.56 2.71 3.20
CA CYS A 483 -4.46 1.78 2.94
C CYS A 483 -4.53 1.13 1.55
N GLU A 484 -5.72 1.07 0.95
CA GLU A 484 -5.97 0.71 -0.44
C GLU A 484 -6.74 1.86 -1.09
N MET A 485 -6.28 2.31 -2.25
CA MET A 485 -6.90 3.39 -3.01
C MET A 485 -6.55 3.28 -4.50
N SER A 486 -6.94 4.28 -5.28
CA SER A 486 -6.52 4.41 -6.68
C SER A 486 -6.24 5.86 -7.04
N VAL A 487 -5.36 6.05 -8.02
CA VAL A 487 -5.22 7.31 -8.75
C VAL A 487 -5.22 7.00 -10.24
N GLN A 488 -6.07 7.69 -11.01
CA GLN A 488 -6.15 7.52 -12.46
C GLN A 488 -6.33 8.85 -13.18
N LYS A 489 -5.86 8.92 -14.42
CA LYS A 489 -6.05 10.10 -15.27
C LYS A 489 -7.48 10.19 -15.77
N ILE A 490 -8.05 11.38 -15.74
CA ILE A 490 -9.37 11.69 -16.27
C ILE A 490 -9.20 12.06 -17.75
N VAL A 491 -9.84 11.30 -18.65
CA VAL A 491 -9.66 11.44 -20.11
C VAL A 491 -10.83 12.11 -20.82
N ASP A 492 -11.95 12.29 -20.12
CA ASP A 492 -13.20 12.88 -20.62
C ASP A 492 -13.92 13.66 -19.50
N GLY A 493 -14.92 14.46 -19.88
CA GLY A 493 -15.70 15.31 -18.98
C GLY A 493 -14.97 16.59 -18.57
N GLU A 494 -15.57 17.33 -17.64
CA GLU A 494 -15.11 18.66 -17.20
C GLU A 494 -13.66 18.65 -16.67
N ASN A 495 -13.28 17.58 -15.97
CA ASN A 495 -11.96 17.45 -15.36
C ASN A 495 -10.94 16.75 -16.27
N LYS A 496 -11.17 16.71 -17.59
CA LYS A 496 -10.25 16.10 -18.55
C LYS A 496 -8.83 16.65 -18.40
N GLY A 497 -7.85 15.74 -18.34
CA GLY A 497 -6.43 16.04 -18.14
C GLY A 497 -6.00 16.10 -16.68
N LYS A 498 -6.95 16.06 -15.73
CA LYS A 498 -6.70 15.98 -14.29
C LYS A 498 -6.63 14.52 -13.81
N TYR A 499 -6.49 14.32 -12.51
CA TYR A 499 -6.32 13.01 -11.89
C TYR A 499 -7.38 12.78 -10.81
N LEU A 500 -8.04 11.63 -10.85
CA LEU A 500 -9.04 11.20 -9.87
C LEU A 500 -8.37 10.26 -8.86
N ALA A 501 -8.37 10.64 -7.59
CA ALA A 501 -8.04 9.76 -6.48
C ALA A 501 -9.33 9.24 -5.83
N VAL A 502 -9.48 7.92 -5.65
CA VAL A 502 -10.62 7.30 -4.95
C VAL A 502 -10.11 6.53 -3.75
N PHE A 503 -10.71 6.76 -2.59
CA PHE A 503 -10.27 6.18 -1.32
C PHE A 503 -11.41 6.09 -0.30
N HIS A 504 -11.18 5.32 0.75
CA HIS A 504 -12.05 5.32 1.93
C HIS A 504 -11.61 6.43 2.88
N TYR A 505 -12.53 7.33 3.24
CA TYR A 505 -12.22 8.45 4.11
C TYR A 505 -11.83 7.96 5.51
N ASP A 506 -10.64 8.34 5.98
CA ASP A 506 -10.04 7.91 7.24
C ASP A 506 -9.83 6.39 7.37
N THR A 507 -9.65 5.71 6.23
CA THR A 507 -9.37 4.26 6.13
C THR A 507 -10.52 3.36 6.55
N ASN A 508 -10.94 3.44 7.82
CA ASN A 508 -12.04 2.65 8.38
C ASN A 508 -13.17 3.61 8.77
N GLY A 509 -14.30 3.50 8.09
CA GLY A 509 -15.45 4.36 8.33
C GLY A 509 -16.59 4.02 7.39
N PRO A 510 -17.67 4.80 7.36
CA PRO A 510 -18.75 4.57 6.42
C PRO A 510 -18.56 5.33 5.10
N CYS A 511 -17.58 6.23 4.99
CA CYS A 511 -17.52 7.20 3.91
C CYS A 511 -16.54 6.80 2.81
N VAL A 512 -17.04 6.64 1.59
CA VAL A 512 -16.22 6.58 0.36
C VAL A 512 -16.07 8.01 -0.17
N ALA A 513 -14.84 8.37 -0.54
CA ALA A 513 -14.48 9.70 -0.98
C ALA A 513 -13.65 9.70 -2.26
N TYR A 514 -13.58 10.89 -2.88
CA TYR A 514 -12.64 11.15 -3.96
C TYR A 514 -12.00 12.53 -3.82
N ALA A 515 -10.85 12.73 -4.48
CA ALA A 515 -10.20 14.02 -4.67
C ALA A 515 -9.73 14.18 -6.11
N ILE A 516 -9.68 15.43 -6.60
CA ILE A 516 -9.22 15.74 -7.96
C ILE A 516 -7.88 16.47 -7.88
N GLY A 517 -6.85 15.93 -8.53
CA GLY A 517 -5.53 16.54 -8.67
C GLY A 517 -5.37 17.26 -10.00
N ASP A 518 -4.92 18.52 -9.99
CA ASP A 518 -4.63 19.25 -11.23
C ASP A 518 -3.50 18.60 -12.04
N THR A 519 -2.56 17.94 -11.35
CA THR A 519 -1.54 17.05 -11.91
C THR A 519 -1.47 15.76 -11.08
N LYS A 520 -0.69 14.77 -11.52
CA LYS A 520 -0.41 13.55 -10.76
C LYS A 520 0.28 13.84 -9.41
N GLU A 521 1.03 14.94 -9.33
CA GLU A 521 1.65 15.47 -8.11
C GLU A 521 0.74 16.44 -7.32
N GLY A 522 -0.47 16.70 -7.80
CA GLY A 522 -1.41 17.67 -7.24
C GLY A 522 -1.23 19.11 -7.77
N PRO A 523 -1.73 20.13 -7.06
CA PRO A 523 -2.49 20.02 -5.82
C PRO A 523 -3.78 19.23 -5.99
N PHE A 524 -4.14 18.45 -4.98
CA PHE A 524 -5.43 17.77 -4.90
C PHE A 524 -6.45 18.65 -4.16
N THR A 525 -7.72 18.56 -4.55
CA THR A 525 -8.82 19.15 -3.79
C THR A 525 -8.93 18.49 -2.41
N SER A 526 -9.62 19.14 -1.47
CA SER A 526 -10.09 18.45 -0.26
C SER A 526 -10.94 17.21 -0.64
N PRO A 527 -10.88 16.13 0.15
CA PRO A 527 -11.70 14.95 -0.07
C PRO A 527 -13.19 15.29 -0.12
N ARG A 528 -13.92 14.68 -1.06
CA ARG A 528 -15.37 14.81 -1.21
C ARG A 528 -16.03 13.48 -0.95
N ILE A 529 -16.91 13.43 0.04
CA ILE A 529 -17.71 12.23 0.29
C ILE A 529 -18.71 12.08 -0.85
N ILE A 530 -18.77 10.88 -1.43
CA ILE A 530 -19.66 10.55 -2.55
C ILE A 530 -20.64 9.43 -2.22
N TYR A 531 -20.30 8.59 -1.24
CA TYR A 531 -21.15 7.49 -0.80
C TYR A 531 -20.93 7.21 0.69
N VAL A 532 -22.02 6.92 1.40
CA VAL A 532 -22.01 6.45 2.78
C VAL A 532 -22.51 5.01 2.77
N THR A 533 -21.66 4.08 3.18
CA THR A 533 -21.95 2.65 3.24
C THR A 533 -23.02 2.35 4.28
N LYS A 534 -23.84 1.33 4.01
CA LYS A 534 -24.99 0.98 4.85
C LYS A 534 -24.66 -0.13 5.82
N GLU A 535 -23.68 -0.96 5.47
CA GLU A 535 -23.28 -2.17 6.17
C GLU A 535 -22.96 -1.93 7.65
N PRO A 536 -22.24 -0.87 8.07
CA PRO A 536 -21.98 -0.63 9.49
C PRO A 536 -23.24 -0.39 10.36
N GLU A 537 -24.35 0.05 9.75
CA GLU A 537 -25.63 0.27 10.45
C GLU A 537 -26.59 -0.92 10.26
N GLU A 538 -26.53 -1.62 9.14
CA GLU A 538 -27.44 -2.72 8.77
C GLU A 538 -26.95 -4.12 9.20
N ILE A 539 -25.64 -4.31 9.34
CA ILE A 539 -25.01 -5.59 9.67
C ILE A 539 -24.26 -5.42 11.00
N ASN A 540 -24.59 -6.20 12.02
CA ASN A 540 -23.91 -6.23 13.33
C ASN A 540 -23.44 -4.84 13.82
N LYS A 541 -24.41 -3.94 13.99
CA LYS A 541 -24.16 -2.54 14.36
C LYS A 541 -23.17 -2.42 15.52
N GLY A 542 -22.12 -1.64 15.29
CA GLY A 542 -21.03 -1.39 16.26
C GLY A 542 -19.80 -2.28 16.10
N THR A 543 -19.86 -3.36 15.30
CA THR A 543 -18.69 -4.22 15.01
C THR A 543 -18.35 -4.33 13.52
N THR A 544 -19.34 -4.22 12.64
CA THR A 544 -19.09 -4.19 11.19
C THR A 544 -18.56 -2.82 10.76
N TYR A 545 -17.56 -2.82 9.88
CA TYR A 545 -16.96 -1.62 9.30
C TYR A 545 -16.67 -1.82 7.81
N THR A 546 -16.48 -0.70 7.12
CA THR A 546 -16.10 -0.67 5.69
C THR A 546 -14.82 0.12 5.49
N TYR A 547 -14.08 -0.23 4.44
CA TYR A 547 -12.73 0.27 4.20
C TYR A 547 -12.29 0.01 2.75
N ASN A 548 -11.09 0.50 2.42
CA ASN A 548 -10.37 0.15 1.18
C ASN A 548 -11.14 0.40 -0.12
N ALA A 549 -11.74 1.58 -0.26
CA ALA A 549 -12.39 1.95 -1.50
C ALA A 549 -11.37 2.30 -2.59
N LYS A 550 -11.54 1.78 -3.81
CA LYS A 550 -10.69 2.11 -4.95
C LYS A 550 -11.40 1.92 -6.29
N SER A 551 -10.90 2.54 -7.34
CA SER A 551 -11.36 2.32 -8.72
C SER A 551 -10.61 1.21 -9.46
N HIS A 552 -11.28 0.64 -10.47
CA HIS A 552 -10.74 -0.36 -11.40
C HIS A 552 -10.71 0.21 -12.82
N LEU A 553 -9.55 0.76 -13.24
CA LEU A 553 -9.42 1.57 -14.45
C LEU A 553 -9.92 0.86 -15.71
N HIS A 554 -9.40 -0.33 -16.00
CA HIS A 554 -9.71 -1.03 -17.25
C HIS A 554 -11.12 -1.63 -17.29
N LEU A 555 -11.77 -1.74 -16.14
CA LEU A 555 -13.19 -2.12 -16.02
C LEU A 555 -14.13 -0.91 -16.05
N SER A 556 -13.59 0.31 -16.02
CA SER A 556 -14.34 1.57 -16.06
C SER A 556 -14.51 2.07 -17.49
N SER A 557 -15.47 2.98 -17.69
CA SER A 557 -15.50 3.87 -18.86
C SER A 557 -15.18 5.30 -18.42
N PRO A 558 -14.79 6.22 -19.32
CA PRO A 558 -14.35 7.57 -18.94
C PRO A 558 -15.36 8.37 -18.10
N ARG A 559 -16.67 8.10 -18.28
CA ARG A 559 -17.77 8.78 -17.56
C ARG A 559 -18.50 7.87 -16.55
N ASN A 560 -18.05 6.63 -16.37
CA ASN A 560 -18.60 5.68 -15.42
C ASN A 560 -17.46 4.86 -14.80
N ILE A 561 -17.02 5.29 -13.62
CA ILE A 561 -15.88 4.69 -12.93
C ILE A 561 -16.38 3.56 -12.02
N LEU A 562 -15.90 2.34 -12.26
CA LEU A 562 -16.17 1.21 -11.39
C LEU A 562 -15.30 1.31 -10.15
N VAL A 563 -15.93 1.31 -8.98
CA VAL A 563 -15.27 1.43 -7.67
C VAL A 563 -15.68 0.24 -6.80
N SER A 564 -14.75 -0.32 -6.04
CA SER A 564 -15.04 -1.30 -4.98
C SER A 564 -14.82 -0.71 -3.59
N TYR A 565 -15.35 -1.35 -2.56
CA TYR A 565 -14.95 -1.21 -1.16
C TYR A 565 -15.11 -2.56 -0.43
N ASN A 566 -14.44 -2.74 0.71
CA ASN A 566 -14.53 -3.95 1.53
C ASN A 566 -15.45 -3.76 2.74
N VAL A 567 -15.98 -4.90 3.23
CA VAL A 567 -16.81 -4.99 4.43
C VAL A 567 -16.21 -6.06 5.33
N ASN A 568 -15.95 -5.74 6.60
CA ASN A 568 -15.41 -6.68 7.58
C ASN A 568 -16.06 -6.44 8.96
N ASP A 569 -15.84 -7.36 9.90
CA ASP A 569 -16.32 -7.27 11.27
C ASP A 569 -15.17 -7.52 12.25
N MET A 570 -15.14 -6.78 13.36
CA MET A 570 -14.14 -6.96 14.41
C MET A 570 -14.21 -8.35 15.07
N SER A 571 -15.32 -9.08 14.92
CA SER A 571 -15.49 -10.43 15.45
C SER A 571 -15.30 -11.49 14.36
N MET A 572 -14.31 -12.37 14.54
CA MET A 572 -14.11 -13.51 13.64
C MET A 572 -15.33 -14.44 13.62
N LYS A 573 -16.06 -14.53 14.74
CA LYS A 573 -17.34 -15.26 14.81
C LYS A 573 -18.38 -14.66 13.87
N GLN A 574 -18.50 -13.33 13.80
CA GLN A 574 -19.46 -12.69 12.91
C GLN A 574 -19.09 -12.87 11.44
N ASN A 575 -17.79 -12.76 11.12
CA ASN A 575 -17.28 -13.13 9.81
C ASN A 575 -17.69 -14.57 9.46
N LYS A 576 -17.61 -15.55 10.37
CA LYS A 576 -18.06 -16.92 10.07
C LYS A 576 -19.58 -17.08 9.97
N LEU A 577 -20.36 -16.36 10.77
CA LEU A 577 -21.83 -16.48 10.79
C LEU A 577 -22.51 -15.80 9.61
N ASN A 578 -21.90 -14.78 9.01
CA ASN A 578 -22.45 -14.06 7.88
C ASN A 578 -21.44 -13.96 6.73
N ARG A 579 -21.62 -14.81 5.72
CA ARG A 579 -20.79 -14.88 4.53
C ARG A 579 -20.82 -13.61 3.70
N THR A 580 -21.85 -12.77 3.83
CA THR A 580 -21.90 -11.50 3.08
C THR A 580 -20.91 -10.46 3.62
N ILE A 581 -20.38 -10.68 4.84
CA ILE A 581 -19.20 -10.00 5.36
C ILE A 581 -17.96 -10.66 4.75
N TYR A 582 -16.92 -9.87 4.51
CA TYR A 582 -15.70 -10.29 3.82
C TYR A 582 -15.89 -10.48 2.32
N HIS A 583 -16.80 -9.70 1.73
CA HIS A 583 -17.09 -9.65 0.30
C HIS A 583 -16.94 -8.21 -0.20
N PRO A 584 -16.29 -7.98 -1.36
CA PRO A 584 -16.26 -6.65 -1.95
C PRO A 584 -17.66 -6.20 -2.38
N ARG A 585 -17.88 -4.89 -2.33
CA ARG A 585 -19.07 -4.20 -2.82
C ARG A 585 -18.66 -3.24 -3.91
N PHE A 586 -19.48 -3.11 -4.94
CA PHE A 586 -19.16 -2.27 -6.09
C PHE A 586 -20.13 -1.10 -6.24
N LEU A 587 -19.57 0.02 -6.67
CA LEU A 587 -20.22 1.27 -6.99
C LEU A 587 -19.85 1.69 -8.41
N ASN A 588 -20.71 2.50 -9.02
CA ASN A 588 -20.44 3.23 -10.24
C ASN A 588 -20.40 4.71 -9.89
N PHE A 589 -19.29 5.40 -10.17
CA PHE A 589 -19.23 6.86 -10.09
C PHE A 589 -19.58 7.43 -11.46
N ILE A 590 -20.72 8.09 -11.54
CA ILE A 590 -21.27 8.63 -12.78
C ILE A 590 -20.90 10.10 -12.90
N ASP A 591 -20.22 10.44 -13.99
CA ASP A 591 -19.84 11.81 -14.30
C ASP A 591 -21.06 12.64 -14.75
N THR A 592 -21.23 13.81 -14.13
CA THR A 592 -22.38 14.69 -14.38
C THR A 592 -22.20 15.63 -15.56
N SER A 593 -21.01 15.74 -16.16
CA SER A 593 -20.78 16.64 -17.28
C SER A 593 -21.62 16.27 -18.50
N ASN A 594 -21.97 17.31 -19.28
CA ASN A 594 -22.66 17.15 -20.55
C ASN A 594 -21.71 16.61 -21.61
N ASP A 595 -22.26 16.00 -22.66
CA ASP A 595 -21.46 15.42 -23.76
C ASP A 595 -20.74 16.48 -24.61
#